data_AF-X1PG51-F1
#
_entry.id   AF-X1PG51-F1
#
_cell.length_a   1.000
_cell.length_b   1.000
_cell.length_c   1.000
_cell.angle_alpha   90.00
_cell.angle_beta   90.00
_cell.angle_gamma   90.00
#
_symmetry.space_group_name_H-M   'P 1'
#
loop_
_entity.id
_entity.type
_entity.pdbx_description
1 polymer ?
#
loop_
_entity_poly.entity_id
_entity_poly.type
_entity_poly.pdbx_seq_one_letter_code
_entity_poly.pdbx_strand_id
1 'polypeptide(L)'
;FWNVLGCQGNCNNTNSSWAENNFTIEWIPFNNIGEDYNSHILETSQQIFKIDISTDEDWTVNNGRLVYDGTIYENANKEDLGGGNFQLTQTINILKGTSGFSSENRSFNWNITLSEIAKGTLFSSTTEEHNQTVIELIFQLCGSSATEPVLNFTMIDEETGNEINAAANPKHSLLLKL
;
A
#
# COMPACT_ATOMS: atom_id res chain seq x y z
N PHE A 1 -20.63 20.89 -10.16
CA PHE A 1 -20.19 22.30 -10.07
C PHE A 1 -21.37 23.15 -9.68
N TRP A 2 -21.27 23.85 -8.56
CA TRP A 2 -22.30 24.78 -8.11
C TRP A 2 -21.60 26.12 -7.86
N ASN A 3 -22.20 27.20 -8.37
CA ASN A 3 -21.81 28.56 -8.01
C ASN A 3 -22.80 29.01 -6.93
N VAL A 4 -22.30 29.61 -5.86
CA VAL A 4 -23.12 30.02 -4.72
C VAL A 4 -23.28 31.52 -4.77
N LEU A 5 -24.53 32.00 -4.73
CA LEU A 5 -24.82 33.42 -4.53
C LEU A 5 -24.86 33.67 -3.03
N GLY A 6 -23.76 34.18 -2.48
CA GLY A 6 -23.68 34.56 -1.06
C GLY A 6 -24.09 36.03 -0.87
N CYS A 7 -24.59 36.38 0.31
CA CYS A 7 -24.78 37.76 0.75
C CYS A 7 -24.07 37.95 2.10
N GLN A 8 -23.37 39.08 2.26
CA GLN A 8 -22.75 39.45 3.54
C GLN A 8 -23.67 40.38 4.32
N GLY A 9 -24.20 39.92 5.46
CA GLY A 9 -25.07 40.69 6.36
C GLY A 9 -26.57 40.43 6.14
N ASN A 10 -27.42 41.38 6.53
CA ASN A 10 -28.88 41.28 6.37
C ASN A 10 -29.28 41.90 5.01
N CYS A 11 -29.04 41.19 3.90
CA CYS A 11 -29.21 41.76 2.55
C CYS A 11 -30.51 41.32 1.87
N ASN A 12 -31.33 42.30 1.46
CA ASN A 12 -32.41 42.13 0.48
C ASN A 12 -31.84 42.15 -0.96
N ASN A 13 -30.98 41.18 -1.31
CA ASN A 13 -30.39 41.01 -2.65
C ASN A 13 -29.50 42.15 -3.18
N THR A 14 -29.12 43.13 -2.36
CA THR A 14 -28.33 44.30 -2.80
C THR A 14 -26.82 44.14 -2.65
N ASN A 15 -26.38 43.25 -1.76
CA ASN A 15 -24.96 42.90 -1.52
C ASN A 15 -24.74 41.40 -1.74
N SER A 16 -25.24 40.89 -2.88
CA SER A 16 -25.02 39.51 -3.26
C SER A 16 -24.08 39.45 -4.47
N SER A 17 -23.06 38.62 -4.40
CA SER A 17 -22.18 38.33 -5.53
C SER A 17 -22.06 36.82 -5.69
N TRP A 18 -22.00 36.37 -6.94
CA TRP A 18 -21.59 34.99 -7.20
C TRP A 18 -20.18 34.79 -6.68
N ALA A 19 -19.88 33.58 -6.23
CA ALA A 19 -18.53 33.22 -5.90
C ALA A 19 -17.64 33.39 -7.15
N GLU A 20 -16.47 33.98 -6.97
CA GLU A 20 -15.48 34.18 -8.04
C GLU A 20 -14.99 32.84 -8.62
N ASN A 21 -15.11 31.76 -7.84
CA ASN A 21 -14.74 30.40 -8.21
C ASN A 21 -15.91 29.44 -8.02
N ASN A 22 -16.01 28.44 -8.89
CA ASN A 22 -16.96 27.34 -8.72
C ASN A 22 -16.53 26.42 -7.57
N PHE A 23 -17.50 25.94 -6.80
CA PHE A 23 -17.26 24.92 -5.80
C PHE A 23 -17.68 23.54 -6.31
N THR A 24 -16.98 22.52 -5.83
CA THR A 24 -17.33 21.11 -5.99
C THR A 24 -17.52 20.51 -4.61
N ILE A 25 -18.69 19.91 -4.40
CA ILE A 25 -18.86 18.97 -3.28
C ILE A 25 -18.51 17.61 -3.84
N GLU A 26 -17.48 17.00 -3.29
CA GLU A 26 -17.19 15.59 -3.49
C GLU A 26 -17.82 14.85 -2.32
N TRP A 27 -18.83 14.03 -2.61
CA TRP A 27 -19.41 13.14 -1.63
C TRP A 27 -18.82 11.76 -1.82
N ILE A 28 -18.27 11.20 -0.74
CA ILE A 28 -17.67 9.87 -0.72
C ILE A 28 -18.56 9.01 0.22
N PRO A 29 -19.13 7.89 -0.26
CA PRO A 29 -20.03 7.01 0.49
C PRO A 29 -19.32 6.14 1.54
N PHE A 30 -18.10 6.50 1.94
CA PHE A 30 -17.38 5.85 3.02
C PHE A 30 -16.42 6.79 3.73
N ASN A 31 -16.10 6.43 4.97
CA ASN A 31 -15.04 7.04 5.75
C ASN A 31 -14.00 5.97 6.11
N ASN A 32 -12.73 6.35 6.05
CA ASN A 32 -11.67 5.58 6.67
C ASN A 32 -11.75 5.74 8.20
N ILE A 33 -11.88 4.64 8.93
CA ILE A 33 -11.97 4.64 10.40
C ILE A 33 -10.72 4.07 11.06
N GLY A 34 -9.85 3.40 10.31
CA GLY A 34 -8.60 2.84 10.82
C GLY A 34 -7.73 2.27 9.71
N GLU A 35 -6.41 2.38 9.88
CA GLU A 35 -5.43 1.71 9.03
C GLU A 35 -4.35 1.08 9.88
N ASP A 36 -3.88 -0.10 9.48
CA ASP A 36 -2.82 -0.83 10.15
C ASP A 36 -1.81 -1.40 9.13
N TYR A 37 -0.56 -1.03 9.32
CA TYR A 37 0.60 -1.48 8.56
C TYR A 37 1.89 -1.16 9.34
N ASN A 38 2.97 -1.87 9.03
CA ASN A 38 4.28 -1.55 9.61
C ASN A 38 4.88 -0.38 8.83
N SER A 39 5.14 0.75 9.48
CA SER A 39 5.78 1.90 8.80
C SER A 39 7.22 1.63 8.37
N HIS A 40 7.87 0.62 8.96
CA HIS A 40 9.23 0.18 8.64
C HIS A 40 9.24 -1.33 8.45
N ILE A 41 9.76 -1.82 7.33
CA ILE A 41 9.75 -3.25 7.01
C ILE A 41 11.01 -3.67 6.26
N LEU A 42 11.45 -4.91 6.47
CA LEU A 42 12.57 -5.49 5.74
C LEU A 42 12.15 -5.84 4.31
N GLU A 43 13.02 -5.61 3.34
CA GLU A 43 12.81 -6.15 2.00
C GLU A 43 12.68 -7.68 2.02
N THR A 44 12.00 -8.24 1.01
CA THR A 44 11.67 -9.67 0.86
C THR A 44 10.75 -10.26 1.93
N SER A 45 10.48 -9.52 3.01
CA SER A 45 9.52 -9.94 4.02
C SER A 45 8.08 -9.73 3.55
N GLN A 46 7.15 -10.37 4.25
CA GLN A 46 5.73 -10.26 3.98
C GLN A 46 5.11 -9.14 4.83
N GLN A 47 4.32 -8.27 4.21
CA GLN A 47 3.55 -7.21 4.87
C GLN A 47 2.06 -7.46 4.72
N ILE A 48 1.31 -7.23 5.80
CA ILE A 48 -0.15 -7.20 5.81
C ILE A 48 -0.59 -5.74 5.91
N PHE A 49 -1.29 -5.23 4.92
CA PHE A 49 -1.95 -3.93 4.96
C PHE A 49 -3.41 -4.15 5.31
N LYS A 50 -3.93 -3.37 6.26
CA LYS A 50 -5.34 -3.37 6.63
C LYS A 50 -5.89 -1.96 6.59
N ILE A 51 -7.12 -1.84 6.10
CA ILE A 51 -7.92 -0.63 6.22
C ILE A 51 -9.33 -1.01 6.67
N ASP A 52 -9.78 -0.33 7.70
CA ASP A 52 -11.14 -0.39 8.22
C ASP A 52 -11.91 0.81 7.69
N ILE A 53 -13.04 0.56 7.05
CA ILE A 53 -13.92 1.60 6.53
C ILE A 53 -15.33 1.47 7.09
N SER A 54 -16.02 2.60 7.18
CA SER A 54 -17.43 2.68 7.51
C SER A 54 -18.19 3.30 6.34
N THR A 55 -19.28 2.67 5.93
CA THR A 55 -20.17 3.10 4.84
C THR A 55 -21.57 3.35 5.39
N ASP A 56 -22.39 4.08 4.63
CA ASP A 56 -23.83 4.08 4.88
C ASP A 56 -24.40 2.66 4.67
N GLU A 57 -25.49 2.31 5.36
CA GLU A 57 -26.08 0.95 5.35
C GLU A 57 -26.57 0.49 3.96
N ASP A 58 -26.80 1.44 3.05
CA ASP A 58 -27.27 1.17 1.68
C ASP A 58 -26.12 0.79 0.71
N TRP A 59 -24.88 0.73 1.20
CA TRP A 59 -23.70 0.41 0.41
C TRP A 59 -23.03 -0.87 0.87
N THR A 60 -22.39 -1.57 -0.06
CA THR A 60 -21.51 -2.70 0.24
C THR A 60 -20.20 -2.57 -0.54
N VAL A 61 -19.11 -3.01 0.06
CA VAL A 61 -17.81 -3.06 -0.62
C VAL A 61 -17.84 -4.15 -1.67
N ASN A 62 -17.58 -3.79 -2.93
CA ASN A 62 -17.47 -4.73 -4.03
C ASN A 62 -16.02 -5.22 -4.17
N ASN A 63 -15.06 -4.29 -4.19
CA ASN A 63 -13.64 -4.58 -4.35
C ASN A 63 -12.77 -3.59 -3.54
N GLY A 64 -11.63 -4.08 -3.06
CA GLY A 64 -10.54 -3.27 -2.51
C GLY A 64 -9.23 -3.61 -3.22
N ARG A 65 -8.48 -2.61 -3.65
CA ARG A 65 -7.18 -2.78 -4.31
C ARG A 65 -6.15 -1.96 -3.58
N LEU A 66 -5.03 -2.56 -3.22
CA LEU A 66 -3.87 -1.83 -2.69
C LEU A 66 -3.01 -1.41 -3.89
N VAL A 67 -2.73 -0.12 -4.04
CA VAL A 67 -1.67 0.34 -4.95
C VAL A 67 -0.44 0.58 -4.08
N TYR A 68 0.63 -0.14 -4.33
CA TYR A 68 1.88 -0.03 -3.59
C TYR A 68 3.02 0.17 -4.57
N ASP A 69 3.68 1.32 -4.48
CA ASP A 69 4.78 1.75 -5.36
C ASP A 69 4.44 1.58 -6.85
N GLY A 70 3.25 2.03 -7.23
CA GLY A 70 2.70 1.92 -8.59
C GLY A 70 2.22 0.52 -9.00
N THR A 71 2.44 -0.52 -8.20
CA THR A 71 1.93 -1.88 -8.45
C THR A 71 0.54 -2.05 -7.84
N ILE A 72 -0.41 -2.52 -8.63
CA ILE A 72 -1.79 -2.76 -8.18
C ILE A 72 -1.95 -4.20 -7.72
N TYR A 73 -2.30 -4.38 -6.45
CA TYR A 73 -2.68 -5.65 -5.86
C TYR A 73 -4.21 -5.72 -5.80
N GLU A 74 -4.76 -6.51 -6.72
CA GLU A 74 -6.19 -6.70 -6.90
C GLU A 74 -6.77 -7.69 -5.87
N ASN A 75 -8.08 -7.56 -5.60
CA ASN A 75 -8.88 -8.50 -4.81
C ASN A 75 -8.40 -8.66 -3.36
N ALA A 76 -8.25 -7.55 -2.64
CA ALA A 76 -8.04 -7.60 -1.20
C ALA A 76 -9.13 -8.40 -0.50
N ASN A 77 -8.74 -9.15 0.54
CA ASN A 77 -9.70 -9.86 1.36
C ASN A 77 -10.63 -8.85 2.03
N LYS A 78 -11.93 -9.05 1.89
CA LYS A 78 -12.96 -8.19 2.48
C LYS A 78 -13.71 -8.97 3.54
N GLU A 79 -13.80 -8.39 4.73
CA GLU A 79 -14.60 -8.89 5.83
C GLU A 79 -15.69 -7.85 6.17
N ASP A 80 -16.94 -8.30 6.26
CA ASP A 80 -18.07 -7.49 6.73
C ASP A 80 -18.16 -7.62 8.25
N LEU A 81 -17.95 -6.53 8.96
CA LEU A 81 -17.97 -6.46 10.42
C LEU A 81 -19.36 -6.10 10.97
N GLY A 82 -20.33 -5.85 10.08
CA GLY A 82 -21.68 -5.42 10.42
C GLY A 82 -21.81 -3.91 10.66
N GLY A 83 -23.05 -3.40 10.53
CA GLY A 83 -23.36 -1.99 10.76
C GLY A 83 -22.68 -1.04 9.78
N GLY A 84 -22.51 -1.47 8.52
CA GLY A 84 -21.81 -0.70 7.48
C GLY A 84 -20.30 -0.67 7.62
N ASN A 85 -19.70 -1.45 8.52
CA ASN A 85 -18.25 -1.48 8.70
C ASN A 85 -17.63 -2.66 7.95
N PHE A 86 -16.53 -2.41 7.26
CA PHE A 86 -15.79 -3.40 6.49
C PHE A 86 -14.30 -3.31 6.78
N GLN A 87 -13.64 -4.45 6.85
CA GLN A 87 -12.18 -4.54 6.86
C GLN A 87 -11.69 -5.05 5.51
N LEU A 88 -10.75 -4.34 4.92
CA LEU A 88 -10.00 -4.80 3.75
C LEU A 88 -8.59 -5.18 4.20
N THR A 89 -8.13 -6.37 3.80
CA THR A 89 -6.79 -6.88 4.12
C THR A 89 -6.10 -7.34 2.85
N GLN A 90 -4.89 -6.82 2.60
CA GLN A 90 -4.04 -7.25 1.51
C GLN A 90 -2.67 -7.65 2.06
N THR A 91 -2.23 -8.85 1.71
CA THR A 91 -0.88 -9.33 2.05
C THR A 91 -0.02 -9.32 0.81
N ILE A 92 1.17 -8.73 0.90
CA ILE A 92 2.14 -8.67 -0.20
C ILE A 92 3.53 -9.05 0.28
N ASN A 93 4.37 -9.53 -0.63
CA ASN A 93 5.81 -9.63 -0.37
C ASN A 93 6.46 -8.31 -0.78
N ILE A 94 7.24 -7.72 0.11
CA ILE A 94 7.96 -6.48 -0.15
C ILE A 94 9.09 -6.80 -1.13
N LEU A 95 8.96 -6.31 -2.37
CA LEU A 95 9.99 -6.52 -3.38
C LEU A 95 11.31 -5.86 -2.96
N LYS A 96 12.43 -6.45 -3.37
CA LYS A 96 13.76 -5.89 -3.12
C LYS A 96 13.86 -4.42 -3.58
N GLY A 97 14.67 -3.65 -2.86
CA GLY A 97 14.97 -2.27 -3.23
C GLY A 97 15.56 -2.15 -4.64
N THR A 98 15.32 -1.02 -5.30
CA THR A 98 16.04 -0.69 -6.55
C THR A 98 17.23 0.23 -6.31
N SER A 99 17.32 0.79 -5.10
CA SER A 99 18.14 1.95 -4.82
C SER A 99 19.57 1.56 -4.41
N GLY A 100 19.76 0.36 -3.85
CA GLY A 100 21.05 -0.09 -3.34
C GLY A 100 21.51 0.70 -2.11
N PHE A 101 20.58 1.40 -1.45
CA PHE A 101 20.79 2.14 -0.22
C PHE A 101 20.23 1.37 0.97
N SER A 102 20.67 1.71 2.18
CA SER A 102 20.22 1.02 3.41
C SER A 102 18.70 1.02 3.61
N SER A 103 17.99 1.97 2.98
CA SER A 103 16.53 2.06 3.03
C SER A 103 15.97 2.86 1.86
N GLU A 104 14.77 2.49 1.41
CA GLU A 104 13.97 3.14 0.37
C GLU A 104 12.59 3.51 0.94
N ASN A 105 12.00 4.63 0.54
CA ASN A 105 10.64 4.98 0.91
C ASN A 105 9.69 4.66 -0.24
N ARG A 106 8.61 3.93 0.04
CA ARG A 106 7.60 3.53 -0.94
C ARG A 106 6.24 4.05 -0.54
N SER A 107 5.46 4.52 -1.51
CA SER A 107 4.12 5.02 -1.26
C SER A 107 3.06 3.95 -1.50
N PHE A 108 1.91 4.08 -0.84
CA PHE A 108 0.75 3.25 -1.10
C PHE A 108 -0.56 3.97 -0.82
N ASN A 109 -1.64 3.51 -1.44
CA ASN A 109 -3.02 3.89 -1.14
C ASN A 109 -3.99 2.75 -1.46
N TRP A 110 -5.25 2.92 -1.08
CA TRP A 110 -6.32 1.98 -1.36
C TRP A 110 -7.28 2.55 -2.40
N ASN A 111 -7.58 1.76 -3.43
CA ASN A 111 -8.69 1.99 -4.34
C ASN A 111 -9.86 1.11 -3.92
N ILE A 112 -10.95 1.75 -3.49
CA ILE A 112 -12.12 1.05 -2.93
C ILE A 112 -13.30 1.26 -3.87
N THR A 113 -13.91 0.16 -4.29
CA THR A 113 -15.15 0.16 -5.08
C THR A 113 -16.30 -0.34 -4.24
N LEU A 114 -17.32 0.50 -4.12
CA LEU A 114 -18.58 0.23 -3.43
C LEU A 114 -19.70 0.04 -4.46
N SER A 115 -20.76 -0.65 -4.06
CA SER A 115 -22.00 -0.74 -4.82
C SER A 115 -23.20 -0.42 -3.94
N GLU A 116 -24.07 0.46 -4.41
CA GLU A 116 -25.37 0.74 -3.78
C GLU A 116 -26.23 -0.53 -3.87
N ILE A 117 -26.70 -1.06 -2.74
CA ILE A 117 -27.39 -2.35 -2.66
C ILE A 117 -28.69 -2.36 -3.48
N ALA A 118 -29.45 -1.27 -3.43
CA ALA A 118 -30.76 -1.19 -4.09
C ALA A 118 -30.67 -1.02 -5.62
N LYS A 119 -29.67 -0.27 -6.10
CA LYS A 119 -29.57 0.11 -7.53
C LYS A 119 -28.43 -0.60 -8.27
N GLY A 120 -27.47 -1.16 -7.56
CA GLY A 120 -26.23 -1.70 -8.11
C GLY A 120 -25.29 -0.63 -8.68
N THR A 121 -25.53 0.66 -8.39
CA THR A 121 -24.66 1.75 -8.87
C THR A 121 -23.29 1.63 -8.21
N LEU A 122 -22.24 1.66 -9.03
CA LEU A 122 -20.86 1.57 -8.56
C LEU A 122 -20.32 2.95 -8.22
N PHE A 123 -19.57 3.02 -7.12
CA PHE A 123 -18.77 4.16 -6.74
C PHE A 123 -17.34 3.69 -6.50
N SER A 124 -16.35 4.44 -6.95
CA SER A 124 -14.94 4.15 -6.67
C SER A 124 -14.25 5.42 -6.19
N SER A 125 -13.43 5.29 -5.14
CA SER A 125 -12.54 6.36 -4.71
C SER A 125 -11.20 5.80 -4.22
N THR A 126 -10.22 6.68 -4.18
CA THR A 126 -8.85 6.42 -3.74
C THR A 126 -8.64 7.10 -2.40
N THR A 127 -8.05 6.39 -1.44
CA THR A 127 -7.70 6.96 -0.13
C THR A 127 -6.50 7.89 -0.23
N GLU A 128 -6.17 8.53 0.89
CA GLU A 128 -4.92 9.27 1.01
C GLU A 128 -3.71 8.36 0.73
N GLU A 129 -2.63 8.98 0.23
CA GLU A 129 -1.36 8.29 0.00
C GLU A 129 -0.53 8.28 1.29
N HIS A 130 -0.06 7.09 1.65
CA HIS A 130 0.82 6.85 2.79
C HIS A 130 2.19 6.41 2.33
N ASN A 131 3.17 6.54 3.23
CA ASN A 131 4.55 6.16 2.98
C ASN A 131 4.98 5.03 3.93
N GLN A 132 5.78 4.10 3.43
CA GLN A 132 6.41 3.01 4.16
C GLN A 132 7.91 2.97 3.85
N THR A 133 8.73 2.90 4.91
CA THR A 133 10.18 2.74 4.78
C THR A 133 10.52 1.26 4.65
N VAL A 134 11.09 0.88 3.51
CA VAL A 134 11.65 -0.45 3.26
C VAL A 134 13.14 -0.42 3.59
N ILE A 135 13.58 -1.30 4.48
CA ILE A 135 14.97 -1.50 4.86
C ILE A 135 15.56 -2.56 3.94
N GLU A 136 16.61 -2.20 3.19
CA GLU A 136 17.28 -3.12 2.25
C GLU A 136 18.33 -3.98 2.98
N LEU A 137 18.48 -5.23 2.57
CA LEU A 137 19.53 -6.12 3.05
C LEU A 137 20.80 -5.89 2.22
N ILE A 138 21.67 -5.01 2.70
CA ILE A 138 22.96 -4.75 2.05
C ILE A 138 24.02 -5.74 2.56
N PHE A 139 24.44 -6.64 1.67
CA PHE A 139 25.65 -7.44 1.84
C PHE A 139 26.80 -6.79 1.08
N GLN A 140 27.57 -5.92 1.74
CA GLN A 140 28.76 -5.30 1.16
C GLN A 140 29.99 -5.50 2.05
N LEU A 141 31.17 -5.45 1.45
CA LEU A 141 32.43 -5.42 2.20
C LEU A 141 32.49 -4.10 2.99
N CYS A 142 32.35 -4.17 4.31
CA CYS A 142 32.61 -3.04 5.19
C CYS A 142 34.13 -2.81 5.33
N GLY A 143 34.70 -2.01 4.43
CA GLY A 143 36.10 -1.57 4.48
C GLY A 143 36.95 -2.13 3.33
N SER A 144 37.87 -1.31 2.81
CA SER A 144 38.78 -1.65 1.70
C SER A 144 39.88 -2.65 2.05
N SER A 145 39.90 -3.14 3.29
CA SER A 145 40.96 -4.00 3.84
C SER A 145 40.44 -5.19 4.65
N ALA A 146 39.15 -5.52 4.57
CA ALA A 146 38.61 -6.71 5.22
C ALA A 146 39.06 -7.96 4.48
N THR A 147 40.15 -8.59 4.94
CA THR A 147 40.63 -9.90 4.46
C THR A 147 39.95 -11.06 5.15
N GLU A 148 39.24 -10.81 6.26
CA GLU A 148 38.55 -11.83 7.04
C GLU A 148 37.10 -11.97 6.55
N PRO A 149 36.66 -13.16 6.10
CA PRO A 149 35.28 -13.40 5.72
C PRO A 149 34.37 -13.30 6.95
N VAL A 150 33.44 -12.35 6.94
CA VAL A 150 32.46 -12.14 8.04
C VAL A 150 31.33 -13.16 7.99
N LEU A 151 31.01 -13.69 6.79
CA LEU A 151 30.14 -14.84 6.61
C LEU A 151 30.90 -15.93 5.85
N ASN A 152 30.96 -17.13 6.43
CA ASN A 152 31.40 -18.34 5.75
C ASN A 152 30.17 -19.18 5.41
N PHE A 153 29.74 -19.15 4.16
CA PHE A 153 28.68 -20.04 3.66
C PHE A 153 29.30 -21.17 2.86
N THR A 154 28.98 -22.39 3.25
CA THR A 154 29.27 -23.60 2.45
C THR A 154 28.04 -23.89 1.60
N MET A 155 28.19 -23.85 0.28
CA MET A 155 27.15 -24.35 -0.63
C MET A 155 27.26 -25.87 -0.69
N ILE A 156 26.14 -26.57 -0.54
CA ILE A 156 26.08 -28.02 -0.64
C ILE A 156 25.14 -28.38 -1.79
N ASP A 157 25.58 -29.29 -2.64
CA ASP A 157 24.76 -29.90 -3.68
C ASP A 157 23.66 -30.76 -3.05
N GLU A 158 22.39 -30.48 -3.36
CA GLU A 158 21.25 -31.13 -2.70
C GLU A 158 21.12 -32.63 -3.06
N GLU A 159 21.65 -33.08 -4.19
CA GLU A 159 21.56 -34.47 -4.65
C GLU A 159 22.69 -35.33 -4.06
N THR A 160 23.89 -34.76 -3.95
CA THR A 160 25.09 -35.50 -3.58
C THR A 160 25.61 -35.20 -2.18
N GLY A 161 25.19 -34.09 -1.56
CA GLY A 161 25.67 -33.64 -0.26
C GLY A 161 27.10 -33.11 -0.26
N ASN A 162 27.71 -32.93 -1.43
CA ASN A 162 29.08 -32.44 -1.57
C ASN A 162 29.13 -30.91 -1.56
N GLU A 163 30.21 -30.34 -1.02
CA GLU A 163 30.43 -28.90 -1.07
C GLU A 163 30.68 -28.42 -2.51
N ILE A 164 29.92 -27.43 -2.96
CA ILE A 164 30.11 -26.77 -4.24
C ILE A 164 31.18 -25.69 -4.04
N ASN A 165 32.39 -25.96 -4.52
CA ASN A 165 33.49 -25.01 -4.45
C ASN A 165 33.17 -23.72 -5.23
N ALA A 166 33.14 -22.57 -4.54
CA ALA A 166 32.72 -21.28 -5.09
C ALA A 166 33.55 -20.76 -6.28
N ALA A 167 34.69 -21.40 -6.60
CA ALA A 167 35.52 -21.06 -7.75
C ALA A 167 34.94 -21.48 -9.11
N ALA A 168 33.94 -22.37 -9.14
CA ALA A 168 33.25 -22.77 -10.36
C ALA A 168 31.87 -22.11 -10.39
N ASN A 169 31.68 -21.11 -11.26
CA ASN A 169 30.42 -20.42 -11.55
C ASN A 169 29.21 -21.37 -11.45
N PRO A 170 28.44 -21.37 -10.33
CA PRO A 170 27.32 -22.27 -10.20
C PRO A 170 26.16 -21.75 -11.04
N LYS A 171 25.74 -22.53 -12.03
CA LYS A 171 24.55 -22.29 -12.87
C LYS A 171 23.26 -22.91 -12.27
N HIS A 172 23.14 -22.96 -10.94
CA HIS A 172 22.00 -23.61 -10.29
C HIS A 172 21.36 -22.74 -9.21
N SER A 173 20.04 -22.92 -9.05
CA SER A 173 19.18 -22.21 -8.12
C SER A 173 19.66 -22.37 -6.68
N LEU A 174 19.89 -21.25 -6.01
CA LEU A 174 20.29 -21.20 -4.60
C LEU A 174 19.08 -21.38 -3.68
N LEU A 175 19.23 -22.22 -2.66
CA LEU A 175 18.38 -22.22 -1.47
C LEU A 175 19.25 -21.81 -0.28
N LEU A 176 19.06 -20.59 0.23
CA LEU A 176 19.72 -20.15 1.46
C LEU A 176 18.82 -20.53 2.64
N LYS A 177 19.25 -21.52 3.43
CA LYS A 177 18.67 -21.78 4.75
C LYS A 177 19.46 -20.99 5.78
N LEU A 178 18.82 -20.01 6.40
CA LEU A 178 19.29 -19.34 7.62
C LEU A 178 18.78 -20.11 8.84
#